data_AF-A0A920BM35-F1
#
_entry.id   AF-A0A920BM35-F1
#
_cell.length_a   1.000
_cell.length_b   1.000
_cell.length_c   1.000
_cell.angle_alpha   90.00
_cell.angle_beta   90.00
_cell.angle_gamma   90.00
#
_symmetry.space_group_name_H-M   'P 1'
#
loop_
_entity.id
_entity.type
_entity.pdbx_description
1 polymer ?
#
loop_
_entity_poly.entity_id
_entity_poly.type
_entity_poly.pdbx_seq_one_letter_code
_entity_poly.pdbx_strand_id
1 'polypeptide(L)'
;MTVTGVDDDLIDGTITSTVTVSVNDVISDNNFDAVADQTVSVSTTDDDVAGFTVSEPDGSTTVTEAGGTDTFTVVLNAQPSSRRRPFYHFLRHR
;
A
#
# COMPACT_ATOMS: atom_id res chain seq x y z
N MET A 1 12.93 18.38 15.94
CA MET A 1 12.80 17.61 14.69
C MET A 1 11.93 16.41 14.98
N THR A 2 10.96 16.11 14.12
CA THR A 2 10.07 14.95 14.25
C THR A 2 9.96 14.30 12.88
N VAL A 3 10.08 12.97 12.84
CA VAL A 3 9.93 12.17 11.62
C VAL A 3 8.73 11.26 11.84
N THR A 4 7.81 11.22 10.88
CA THR A 4 6.63 10.38 10.91
C THR A 4 6.53 9.60 9.60
N GLY A 5 5.98 8.39 9.66
CA GLY A 5 5.56 7.68 8.45
C GLY A 5 4.47 8.46 7.71
N VAL A 6 4.24 8.08 6.45
CA VAL A 6 3.13 8.56 5.63
C VAL A 6 2.15 7.41 5.49
N ASP A 7 0.88 7.70 5.72
CA ASP A 7 -0.24 6.78 5.52
C ASP A 7 -0.57 6.69 4.02
N ASP A 8 -0.73 5.49 3.50
CA ASP A 8 -1.21 5.23 2.14
C ASP A 8 -2.11 3.98 2.11
N ASP A 9 -2.69 3.67 0.95
CA ASP A 9 -3.57 2.50 0.77
C ASP A 9 -2.80 1.30 0.17
N LEU A 10 -1.46 1.31 0.14
CA LEU A 10 -0.65 0.31 -0.53
C LEU A 10 -0.24 -0.81 0.44
N ILE A 11 -0.72 -2.03 0.15
CA ILE A 11 -0.29 -3.23 0.87
C ILE A 11 1.12 -3.63 0.41
N ASP A 12 2.15 -2.98 0.95
CA ASP A 12 3.57 -3.24 0.70
C ASP A 12 4.32 -3.85 1.91
N GLY A 13 3.62 -4.02 3.03
CA GLY A 13 4.15 -4.62 4.25
C GLY A 13 4.95 -3.63 5.11
N THR A 14 5.35 -4.07 6.31
CA THR A 14 6.13 -3.21 7.21
C THR A 14 7.51 -2.88 6.61
N ILE A 15 7.76 -1.58 6.39
CA ILE A 15 9.04 -1.08 5.87
C ILE A 15 9.92 -0.61 7.03
N THR A 16 11.19 -1.03 7.02
CA THR A 16 12.19 -0.57 7.99
C THR A 16 13.14 0.43 7.36
N SER A 17 13.30 1.58 8.01
CA SER A 17 14.23 2.64 7.64
C SER A 17 15.30 2.84 8.71
N THR A 18 16.50 3.24 8.31
CA THR A 18 17.61 3.53 9.23
C THR A 18 17.88 5.02 9.29
N VAL A 19 17.95 5.57 10.50
CA VAL A 19 18.34 6.96 10.76
C VAL A 19 19.72 6.95 11.39
N THR A 20 20.68 7.63 10.76
CA THR A 20 22.03 7.83 11.31
C THR A 20 22.20 9.28 11.72
N VAL A 21 22.72 9.49 12.92
CA VAL A 21 23.06 10.80 13.48
C VAL A 21 24.55 10.81 13.78
N SER A 22 25.26 11.77 13.21
CA SER A 22 26.69 11.95 13.36
C SER A 22 27.03 13.37 13.82
N VAL A 23 28.21 13.51 14.42
CA VAL A 23 28.85 14.82 14.60
C VAL A 23 29.61 15.15 13.31
N ASN A 24 29.64 16.43 12.93
CA ASN A 24 30.46 16.86 11.80
C ASN A 24 31.85 17.25 12.29
N ASP A 25 32.76 16.28 12.27
CA ASP A 25 34.13 16.38 12.80
C ASP A 25 34.89 17.60 12.28
N VAL A 26 34.69 17.98 11.01
CA VAL A 26 35.43 19.08 10.37
C VAL A 26 35.13 20.44 10.99
N ILE A 27 33.92 20.60 11.55
CA ILE A 27 33.44 21.89 12.07
C ILE A 27 33.10 21.86 13.57
N SER A 28 33.19 20.70 14.22
CA SER A 28 33.01 20.54 15.66
C SER A 28 34.31 20.75 16.45
N ASP A 29 34.19 20.80 17.78
CA ASP A 29 35.34 20.77 18.68
C ASP A 29 35.98 19.38 18.71
N ASN A 30 37.32 19.31 18.75
CA ASN A 30 38.09 18.06 18.72
C ASN A 30 37.72 17.06 19.83
N ASN A 31 37.12 17.53 20.93
CA ASN A 31 36.63 16.65 21.99
C ASN A 31 35.49 15.72 21.51
N PHE A 32 34.84 16.03 20.39
CA PHE A 32 33.80 15.21 19.79
C PHE A 32 34.33 14.22 18.73
N ASP A 33 35.62 14.27 18.37
CA ASP A 33 36.21 13.41 17.31
C ASP A 33 36.09 11.90 17.60
N ALA A 34 35.96 11.53 18.88
CA ALA A 34 35.82 10.13 19.29
C ALA A 34 34.36 9.66 19.36
N VAL A 35 33.38 10.54 19.11
CA VAL A 35 31.95 10.19 19.19
C VAL A 35 31.55 9.44 17.94
N ALA A 36 31.23 8.16 18.09
CA ALA A 36 30.75 7.34 16.99
C ALA A 36 29.32 7.72 16.56
N ASP A 37 29.06 7.58 15.27
CA ASP A 37 27.72 7.71 14.69
C ASP A 37 26.70 6.80 15.38
N GLN A 38 25.53 7.35 15.66
CA GLN A 38 24.42 6.61 16.24
C GLN A 38 23.43 6.24 15.16
N THR A 39 23.05 4.97 15.11
CA THR A 39 22.05 4.47 14.16
C THR A 39 20.83 3.95 14.90
N VAL A 40 19.65 4.36 14.45
CA VAL A 40 18.35 3.92 14.96
C VAL A 40 17.54 3.32 13.82
N SER A 41 16.98 2.13 14.04
CA SER A 41 16.04 1.52 13.12
C SER A 41 14.61 1.95 13.47
N VAL A 42 13.85 2.34 12.46
CA VAL A 42 12.44 2.78 12.56
C VAL A 42 11.60 1.91 11.63
N SER A 43 10.50 1.36 12.15
CA SER A 43 9.53 0.60 11.35
C SER A 43 8.28 1.45 11.08
N THR A 44 7.88 1.56 9.82
CA THR A 44 6.55 2.00 9.41
C THR A 44 5.70 0.76 9.17
N THR A 45 4.78 0.48 10.08
CA THR A 45 3.90 -0.69 10.01
C THR A 45 2.80 -0.47 8.98
N ASP A 46 2.64 -1.41 8.08
CA ASP A 46 1.50 -1.52 7.16
C ASP A 46 0.28 -2.05 7.93
N ASP A 47 -0.81 -1.27 7.94
CA ASP A 47 -2.11 -1.64 8.51
C ASP A 47 -3.23 -1.73 7.46
N ASP A 48 -2.88 -1.75 6.17
CA ASP A 48 -3.83 -1.97 5.09
C ASP A 48 -4.29 -3.43 5.00
N VAL A 49 -5.58 -3.61 4.71
CA VAL A 49 -6.21 -4.94 4.63
C VAL A 49 -6.70 -5.20 3.21
N ALA A 50 -6.23 -6.32 2.63
CA ALA A 50 -6.70 -6.78 1.32
C ALA A 50 -8.21 -7.03 1.30
N GLY A 51 -8.89 -6.49 0.29
CA GLY A 51 -10.32 -6.68 0.11
C GLY A 51 -10.84 -6.14 -1.22
N PHE A 52 -12.10 -6.44 -1.52
CA PHE A 52 -12.83 -5.85 -2.63
C PHE A 52 -14.30 -5.67 -2.28
N THR A 53 -14.93 -4.72 -2.94
CA THR A 53 -16.37 -4.43 -2.86
C THR A 53 -16.99 -4.67 -4.23
N VAL A 54 -18.10 -5.40 -4.25
CA VAL A 54 -18.92 -5.63 -5.44
C VAL A 54 -20.18 -4.79 -5.35
N SER A 55 -20.53 -4.07 -6.41
CA SER A 55 -21.77 -3.32 -6.51
C SER A 55 -22.56 -3.75 -7.74
N GLU A 56 -23.79 -4.20 -7.50
CA GLU A 56 -24.80 -4.48 -8.51
C GLU A 56 -25.79 -3.32 -8.53
N PRO A 57 -25.89 -2.53 -9.62
CA PRO A 57 -26.74 -1.35 -9.66
C PRO A 57 -28.23 -1.70 -9.47
N ASP A 58 -28.64 -2.89 -9.91
CA ASP A 58 -30.03 -3.35 -9.86
C ASP A 58 -30.32 -4.32 -8.70
N GLY A 59 -29.35 -4.54 -7.80
CA GLY A 59 -29.50 -5.34 -6.59
C GLY A 59 -29.60 -6.86 -6.81
N SER A 60 -29.55 -7.35 -8.05
CA SER A 60 -29.52 -8.76 -8.40
C SER A 60 -28.84 -8.97 -9.75
N THR A 61 -28.15 -10.11 -9.91
CA THR A 61 -27.69 -10.54 -11.23
C THR A 61 -28.79 -11.31 -11.96
N THR A 62 -29.45 -10.71 -12.94
CA THR A 62 -30.50 -11.38 -13.73
C THR A 62 -30.37 -11.10 -15.22
N VAL A 63 -30.20 -12.16 -16.01
CA VAL A 63 -30.22 -12.10 -17.49
C VAL A 63 -31.21 -13.12 -18.05
N THR A 64 -31.70 -12.86 -19.25
CA THR A 64 -32.59 -13.77 -19.99
C THR A 64 -31.90 -14.30 -21.25
N GLU A 65 -32.37 -15.43 -21.78
CA GLU A 65 -31.88 -15.99 -23.05
C GLU A 65 -32.20 -15.11 -24.27
N ALA A 66 -32.96 -14.02 -24.09
CA ALA A 66 -33.26 -13.05 -25.14
C ALA A 66 -32.08 -12.10 -25.45
N GLY A 67 -30.88 -12.38 -24.91
CA GLY A 67 -29.67 -11.61 -25.17
C GLY A 67 -29.46 -10.40 -24.24
N GLY A 68 -30.00 -10.46 -23.02
CA GLY A 68 -29.77 -9.42 -22.01
C GLY A 68 -28.33 -9.43 -21.48
N THR A 69 -27.84 -8.26 -21.08
CA THR A 69 -26.56 -8.10 -20.36
C THR A 69 -26.81 -7.50 -18.99
N ASP A 70 -26.04 -7.95 -18.02
CA ASP A 70 -26.03 -7.39 -16.68
C ASP A 70 -24.63 -6.86 -16.34
N THR A 71 -24.55 -5.88 -15.46
CA THR A 71 -23.30 -5.18 -15.14
C THR A 71 -23.16 -4.98 -13.65
N PHE A 72 -22.21 -5.69 -13.06
CA PHE A 72 -21.68 -5.39 -11.74
C PHE A 72 -20.33 -4.67 -11.85
N THR A 73 -19.98 -3.96 -10.79
CA THR A 73 -18.67 -3.34 -10.63
C THR A 73 -17.92 -3.95 -9.45
N VAL A 74 -16.59 -3.99 -9.56
CA VAL A 74 -15.71 -4.48 -8.50
C VAL A 74 -14.64 -3.42 -8.25
N VAL A 75 -14.46 -3.02 -7.00
CA VAL A 75 -13.45 -2.06 -6.55
C VAL A 75 -12.60 -2.71 -5.48
N LEU A 76 -11.28 -2.51 -5.52
CA LEU A 76 -10.38 -2.98 -4.47
C LEU A 76 -10.45 -2.05 -3.27
N ASN A 77 -10.42 -2.61 -2.06
CA ASN A 77 -10.46 -1.83 -0.82
C ASN A 77 -9.10 -1.23 -0.45
N ALA A 78 -8.00 -1.81 -0.96
CA ALA A 78 -6.64 -1.33 -0.82
C ALA A 78 -5.83 -1.68 -2.09
N GLN A 79 -4.79 -0.91 -2.37
CA GLN A 79 -3.92 -1.07 -3.53
C GLN A 79 -2.96 -2.25 -3.34
N PRO A 80 -2.91 -3.22 -4.27
CA PRO A 80 -1.94 -4.31 -4.20
C PRO A 80 -0.54 -3.83 -4.61
N SER A 81 0.50 -4.30 -3.90
CA SER A 81 1.92 -4.05 -4.19
C SER A 81 2.42 -4.64 -5.52
N SER A 82 1.68 -5.56 -6.13
CA SER A 82 2.01 -6.13 -7.44
C SER A 82 0.89 -5.89 -8.46
N ARG A 83 1.27 -5.46 -9.67
CA ARG A 83 0.34 -5.30 -10.80
C ARG A 83 -0.06 -6.68 -11.34
N ARG A 84 -1.02 -7.36 -10.70
CA ARG A 84 -1.73 -8.47 -11.37
C ARG A 84 -2.78 -7.87 -12.31
N ARG A 85 -2.74 -8.30 -13.58
CA ARG A 85 -3.71 -7.90 -14.60
C ARG A 85 -5.13 -8.16 -14.07
N PRO A 86 -6.08 -7.20 -14.19
CA PRO A 86 -7.46 -7.46 -13.81
C PRO A 86 -8.00 -8.61 -14.67
N PHE A 87 -8.44 -9.69 -14.02
CA PHE A 87 -9.16 -10.78 -14.68
C PHE A 87 -10.60 -10.31 -14.91
N TYR A 88 -10.93 -9.93 -16.14
CA TYR A 88 -12.32 -9.77 -16.55
C TYR A 88 -12.91 -11.14 -16.85
N HIS A 89 -13.80 -11.65 -15.98
CA HIS A 89 -14.61 -12.82 -16.28
C HIS A 89 -15.88 -12.38 -17.01
N PHE A 90 -15.88 -12.50 -18.34
CA PHE A 90 -17.11 -12.37 -19.13
C PHE A 90 -17.92 -13.66 -19.00
N LEU A 91 -19.07 -13.61 -18.33
CA LEU A 91 -20.09 -14.63 -18.46
C LEU A 91 -20.71 -14.48 -19.86
N ARG A 92 -20.31 -15.34 -20.81
CA ARG A 92 -21.05 -15.53 -22.07
C ARG A 92 -21.79 -16.85 -21.96
N HIS A 93 -23.11 -16.80 -21.85
CA HIS A 93 -23.95 -17.97 -22.13
C HIS A 93 -24.24 -18.07 -23.63
N ARG A 94 -24.33 -19.31 -24.11
CA ARG A 94 -24.71 -19.66 -25.48
C ARG A 94 -26.16 -19.30 -25.76
#